data_AF-C7NXY2-F1
#
_entry.id   AF-C7NXY2-F1
#
_cell.length_a   1.000
_cell.length_b   1.000
_cell.length_c   1.000
_cell.angle_alpha   90.00
_cell.angle_beta   90.00
_cell.angle_gamma   90.00
#
_symmetry.space_group_name_H-M   'P 1'
#
loop_
_entity.id
_entity.type
_entity.pdbx_description
1 polymer ?
#
loop_
_entity_poly.entity_id
_entity_poly.type
_entity_poly.pdbx_seq_one_letter_code
_entity_poly.pdbx_strand_id
1 'polypeptide(L)'
;MASDGGRSNLKTIALGLAVLFVPALIIVATLEFLILTGDLVLNELTPLELVELYLIDLVLFAGGAYLLYRLLLYSIGGPLGGTDDEE
;
A
#
# COMPACT_ATOMS: atom_id res chain seq x y z
N MET A 1 -25.51 -4.30 23.47
CA MET A 1 -25.70 -3.35 22.35
C MET A 1 -25.01 -2.06 22.77
N ALA A 2 -24.02 -1.47 22.13
CA ALA A 2 -23.46 -1.67 20.79
C ALA A 2 -21.94 -1.32 20.81
N SER A 3 -21.10 -2.18 20.25
CA SER A 3 -19.66 -1.96 20.07
C SER A 3 -19.31 -1.49 18.65
N ASP A 4 -20.26 -0.85 17.95
CA ASP A 4 -20.13 -0.57 16.51
C ASP A 4 -19.19 0.61 16.20
N GLY A 5 -18.98 1.53 17.14
CA GLY A 5 -18.09 2.68 16.94
C GLY A 5 -16.59 2.35 16.95
N GLY A 6 -16.16 1.26 17.61
CA GLY A 6 -14.74 0.90 17.68
C GLY A 6 -14.19 0.35 16.36
N ARG A 7 -15.05 -0.32 15.57
CA ARG A 7 -14.67 -1.03 14.35
C ARG A 7 -14.48 -0.10 13.16
N SER A 8 -15.27 0.99 13.07
CA SER A 8 -15.10 2.02 12.04
C SER A 8 -13.82 2.83 12.25
N ASN A 9 -13.53 3.23 13.49
CA ASN A 9 -12.31 3.96 13.84
C ASN A 9 -11.05 3.12 13.57
N LEU A 10 -11.09 1.82 13.86
CA LEU A 10 -9.97 0.91 13.59
C LEU A 10 -9.69 0.78 12.09
N LYS A 11 -10.73 0.73 11.24
CA LYS A 11 -10.56 0.69 9.78
C LYS A 11 -9.88 1.95 9.24
N THR A 12 -10.29 3.12 9.71
CA THR A 12 -9.68 4.39 9.31
C THR A 12 -8.22 4.48 9.76
N ILE A 13 -7.91 4.08 11.00
CA ILE A 13 -6.54 4.03 11.52
C ILE A 13 -5.69 3.04 10.70
N ALA A 14 -6.23 1.85 10.40
CA ALA A 14 -5.53 0.86 9.58
C ALA A 14 -5.27 1.36 8.16
N LEU A 15 -6.22 2.06 7.54
CA LEU A 15 -6.04 2.70 6.23
C LEU A 15 -4.95 3.77 6.29
N GLY A 16 -4.99 4.66 7.29
CA GLY A 16 -3.99 5.70 7.48
C GLY A 16 -2.58 5.13 7.70
N LEU A 17 -2.47 4.07 8.51
CA LEU A 17 -1.22 3.33 8.69
C LEU A 17 -0.77 2.67 7.39
N ALA A 18 -1.67 2.02 6.64
CA ALA A 18 -1.31 1.40 5.37
C ALA A 18 -0.77 2.45 4.38
N VAL A 19 -1.43 3.60 4.25
CA VAL A 19 -0.98 4.70 3.39
C VAL A 19 0.41 5.21 3.82
N LEU A 20 0.65 5.33 5.13
CA LEU A 20 1.92 5.78 5.68
C LEU A 20 3.06 4.77 5.47
N PHE A 21 2.77 3.48 5.67
CA PHE A 21 3.80 2.44 5.70
C PHE A 21 4.08 1.81 4.33
N VAL A 22 3.16 1.84 3.36
CA VAL A 22 3.42 1.30 2.01
C VAL A 22 4.69 1.90 1.38
N PRO A 23 4.94 3.22 1.39
CA PRO A 23 6.20 3.79 0.90
C PRO A 23 7.43 3.24 1.62
N ALA A 24 7.36 3.08 2.94
CA ALA A 24 8.45 2.52 3.73
C ALA A 24 8.69 1.03 3.41
N LEU A 25 7.62 0.26 3.22
CA LEU A 25 7.70 -1.16 2.84
C LEU A 25 8.34 -1.34 1.46
N ILE A 26 8.06 -0.44 0.51
CA ILE A 26 8.72 -0.45 -0.79
C ILE A 26 10.23 -0.28 -0.59
N ILE A 27 10.66 0.75 0.14
CA ILE A 27 12.10 1.00 0.41
C ILE A 27 12.76 -0.22 1.10
N VAL A 28 12.09 -0.82 2.08
CA VAL A 28 12.61 -2.01 2.77
C VAL A 28 12.76 -3.18 1.81
N ALA A 29 11.77 -3.43 0.95
CA ALA A 29 11.82 -4.49 -0.05
C ALA A 29 12.93 -4.25 -1.09
N THR A 30 13.11 -3.00 -1.54
CA THR A 30 14.22 -2.61 -2.42
C THR A 30 15.56 -2.90 -1.76
N LEU A 31 15.74 -2.51 -0.49
CA LEU A 31 16.98 -2.79 0.26
C LEU A 31 17.22 -4.29 0.44
N GLU A 32 16.20 -5.06 0.80
CA GLU A 32 16.30 -6.53 0.89
C GLU A 32 16.75 -7.13 -0.44
N PHE A 33 16.19 -6.67 -1.56
CA PHE A 33 16.58 -7.13 -2.88
C PHE A 33 18.06 -6.85 -3.15
N LEU A 34 18.55 -5.62 -2.92
CA LEU A 34 19.97 -5.29 -3.08
C LEU A 34 20.88 -6.13 -2.17
N ILE A 35 20.46 -6.42 -0.94
CA ILE A 35 21.22 -7.28 -0.03
C ILE A 35 21.31 -8.71 -0.59
N LEU A 36 20.21 -9.23 -1.14
CA LEU A 36 20.13 -10.59 -1.67
C LEU A 36 20.90 -10.75 -2.99
N THR A 37 20.94 -9.72 -3.83
CA THR A 37 21.71 -9.75 -5.08
C THR A 37 23.19 -9.40 -4.87
N GLY A 38 23.54 -8.78 -3.74
CA GLY A 38 24.89 -8.36 -3.42
C GLY A 38 25.22 -6.94 -3.92
N ASP A 39 24.26 -6.24 -4.49
CA ASP A 39 24.44 -4.94 -5.15
C ASP A 39 24.19 -3.75 -4.22
N LEU A 40 24.53 -3.89 -2.93
CA LEU A 40 24.33 -2.83 -1.94
C LEU A 40 25.06 -1.52 -2.31
N VAL A 41 26.06 -1.62 -3.20
CA VAL A 41 26.78 -0.49 -3.79
C VAL A 41 26.11 -0.12 -5.12
N LEU A 42 25.26 0.92 -5.10
CA LEU A 42 24.57 1.44 -6.29
C LEU A 42 25.51 1.82 -7.45
N ASN A 43 26.78 2.10 -7.17
CA ASN A 43 27.78 2.50 -8.16
C ASN A 43 28.38 1.31 -8.94
N GLU A 44 28.09 0.07 -8.52
CA GLU A 44 28.50 -1.15 -9.21
C GLU A 44 27.38 -1.72 -10.09
N LEU A 45 26.16 -1.18 -9.97
CA LEU A 45 25.01 -1.58 -10.79
C LEU A 45 25.24 -1.23 -12.27
N THR A 46 25.14 -2.25 -13.09
CA THR A 46 25.04 -2.07 -14.54
C THR A 46 23.71 -1.41 -14.91
N PRO A 47 23.62 -0.76 -16.10
CA PRO A 47 22.36 -0.18 -16.55
C PRO A 47 21.21 -1.19 -16.66
N LEU A 48 21.52 -2.47 -16.93
CA LEU A 48 20.52 -3.52 -17.01
C LEU A 48 19.94 -3.86 -15.63
N GLU A 49 20.80 -4.01 -14.62
CA GLU A 49 20.38 -4.26 -13.23
C GLU A 49 19.58 -3.08 -12.66
N LEU A 50 19.93 -1.85 -13.04
CA LEU A 50 19.14 -0.67 -12.66
C LEU A 50 17.72 -0.71 -13.25
N VAL A 51 17.57 -1.17 -14.49
CA VAL A 51 16.25 -1.34 -15.12
C VAL A 51 15.48 -2.46 -14.42
N GLU A 52 16.13 -3.57 -14.08
CA GLU A 52 15.49 -4.65 -13.32
C GLU A 52 14.99 -4.17 -11.95
N LEU A 53 15.85 -3.48 -11.19
CA LEU A 53 15.48 -2.89 -9.91
C LEU A 53 14.31 -1.92 -10.06
N TYR A 54 14.34 -1.07 -11.08
CA TYR A 54 13.23 -0.14 -11.36
C TYR A 54 11.92 -0.87 -11.68
N LEU A 55 11.97 -1.96 -12.44
CA LEU A 55 10.77 -2.76 -12.74
C LEU A 55 10.21 -3.42 -11.49
N ILE A 56 11.06 -3.88 -10.58
CA ILE A 56 10.65 -4.42 -9.27
C ILE A 56 9.97 -3.33 -8.45
N ASP A 57 10.61 -2.17 -8.29
CA ASP A 57 10.04 -1.03 -7.55
C ASP A 57 8.71 -0.58 -8.17
N LEU A 58 8.60 -0.57 -9.50
CA LEU A 58 7.37 -0.23 -10.21
C LEU A 58 6.25 -1.21 -9.88
N VAL A 59 6.54 -2.52 -9.87
CA VAL A 59 5.57 -3.56 -9.49
C VAL A 59 5.17 -3.43 -8.03
N LEU A 60 6.13 -3.21 -7.13
CA LEU A 60 5.85 -3.00 -5.69
C LEU A 60 4.99 -1.76 -5.47
N PHE A 61 5.30 -0.66 -6.15
CA PHE A 61 4.53 0.57 -6.08
C PHE A 61 3.11 0.38 -6.62
N ALA A 62 2.97 -0.22 -7.82
CA ALA A 62 1.67 -0.50 -8.40
C ALA A 62 0.84 -1.45 -7.53
N GLY A 63 1.46 -2.51 -6.99
CA GLY A 63 0.84 -3.45 -6.07
C GLY A 63 0.40 -2.79 -4.77
N GLY A 64 1.27 -1.99 -4.15
CA GLY A 64 0.95 -1.21 -2.96
C GLY A 64 -0.20 -0.23 -3.19
N ALA A 65 -0.14 0.55 -4.27
CA ALA A 65 -1.21 1.46 -4.66
C ALA A 65 -2.54 0.74 -4.93
N TYR A 66 -2.50 -0.41 -5.61
CA TYR A 66 -3.69 -1.23 -5.85
C TYR A 66 -4.29 -1.77 -4.55
N LEU A 67 -3.46 -2.25 -3.62
CA LEU A 67 -3.91 -2.71 -2.30
C LEU A 67 -4.56 -1.57 -1.51
N LEU A 68 -3.94 -0.39 -1.50
CA LEU A 68 -4.51 0.81 -0.86
C LEU A 68 -5.85 1.21 -1.48
N TYR A 69 -5.93 1.21 -2.82
CA TYR A 69 -7.18 1.48 -3.53
C TYR A 69 -8.28 0.47 -3.14
N ARG A 70 -7.94 -0.81 -3.07
CA ARG A 70 -8.88 -1.88 -2.69
C ARG A 70 -9.32 -1.76 -1.23
N LEU A 71 -8.39 -1.42 -0.33
CA LEU A 71 -8.68 -1.14 1.08
C LEU A 71 -9.62 0.07 1.22
N LEU A 72 -9.39 1.12 0.43
CA LEU A 72 -10.23 2.31 0.40
C LEU A 72 -11.66 1.97 -0.04
N LEU A 73 -11.82 1.22 -1.14
CA LEU A 73 -13.15 0.75 -1.59
C LEU A 73 -13.86 -0.08 -0.53
N TYR A 74 -13.15 -0.99 0.13
CA TYR A 74 -13.72 -1.79 1.21
C TYR A 74 -14.12 -0.93 2.43
N SER A 75 -13.38 0.15 2.69
CA SER A 75 -13.69 1.09 3.76
C SER A 75 -14.91 1.97 3.46
N ILE A 76 -15.12 2.33 2.18
CA ILE A 76 -16.24 3.17 1.74
C ILE A 76 -17.51 2.34 1.49
N GLY A 77 -17.39 1.07 1.11
CA GLY A 77 -18.50 0.16 0.79
C GLY A 77 -19.39 -0.29 1.97
N GLY A 78 -19.38 0.43 3.10
CA GLY A 78 -20.49 0.37 4.05
C GLY A 78 -21.71 1.07 3.45
N PRO A 79 -22.94 0.61 3.71
CA PRO A 79 -24.13 1.11 3.00
C PRO A 79 -24.33 2.60 3.28
N LEU A 80 -23.86 3.45 2.37
CA LEU A 80 -24.36 4.81 2.17
C LEU A 80 -25.52 4.76 1.17
N GLY A 81 -26.46 3.86 1.45
CA GLY A 81 -27.73 3.70 0.76
C GLY A 81 -28.84 3.86 1.79
N GLY A 82 -28.97 5.08 2.32
CA GLY A 82 -30.19 5.54 2.96
C GLY A 82 -30.86 6.48 1.98
N THR A 83 -31.85 5.95 1.28
CA THR A 83 -32.82 6.66 0.45
C THR A 83 -33.50 7.74 1.28
N ASP A 84 -33.17 9.00 1.05
CA ASP A 84 -34.08 10.12 1.31
C ASP A 84 -34.88 10.34 0.02
N ASP A 85 -35.68 9.33 -0.34
CA ASP A 85 -36.78 9.50 -1.28
C ASP A 85 -38.06 9.64 -0.44
N GLU A 86 -38.66 10.84 -0.56
CA GLU A 86 -40.08 11.16 -0.45
C GLU A 86 -40.76 11.07 0.93
N GLU A 87 -41.01 12.24 1.55
CA GLU A 87 -42.36 12.82 1.72
C GLU A 87 -42.31 14.35 1.89
#